data_AF-A0A7E4UUN6-F1
#
_entry.id   AF-A0A7E4UUN6-F1
#
_cell.length_a   1.000
_cell.length_b   1.000
_cell.length_c   1.000
_cell.angle_alpha   90.00
_cell.angle_beta   90.00
_cell.angle_gamma   90.00
#
_symmetry.space_group_name_H-M   'P 1'
#
loop_
_entity.id
_entity.type
_entity.pdbx_description
1 polymer ?
#
loop_
_entity_poly.entity_id
_entity_poly.type
_entity_poly.pdbx_seq_one_letter_code
_entity_poly.pdbx_strand_id
1 'polypeptide(L)'
;MSKSVFPHTSHVAKDPKASGPLPSRPLDPAFLPQSAPSRGFSGSCFLADRPSPSRQLSPIAMAAPANGFNAGLPAEPQAPQHEGLEAVLNSGALNEGDLEEAVRLLYGRRLPGYAVDTSVLQIANDNNFQLQGYVIKAAPEQLRRPRHVRIAAIQNKIVLPTTAPVAHQRDAIYDRVGLFIETAALAGANIVCLQEAWTMPFAFCTRERLPWTEFAEPAETGPSTNFLKKLAAKHGIVIISPILERDDSKDGVLWNTAVVISHTGNVIGKSRKNHIPRVGDFNESTYYMESELGHPVFETAFGRIGINICYGRHHPQNWMVYALNGAEIIFNPSATVNGLSEALWSIEARNAAIANHVYTVAINRVGSEVFEHPFTSGDKKPPHHTFGHFYGSSYIAAPDGSRTPGLSRTREGVLIADVDLNLCRQTKDSWGFKMTQRLALYGKALTDAAKPDYKPKMIREI
;
A
#
# COMPACT_ATOMS: atom_id res chain seq x y z
N MET A 1 -3.94 38.56 64.56
CA MET A 1 -3.17 39.82 64.42
C MET A 1 -2.75 39.95 62.95
N SER A 2 -2.97 41.15 62.38
CA SER A 2 -2.65 41.67 61.02
C SER A 2 -3.05 40.83 59.80
N LYS A 3 -4.17 41.14 59.11
CA LYS A 3 -4.43 42.22 58.11
C LYS A 3 -3.93 41.84 56.69
N SER A 4 -4.80 41.39 55.77
CA SER A 4 -5.66 42.17 54.81
C SER A 4 -4.86 42.59 53.55
N VAL A 5 -5.26 42.41 52.27
CA VAL A 5 -6.39 43.02 51.52
C VAL A 5 -6.33 42.51 50.05
N PHE A 6 -7.48 42.28 49.40
CA PHE A 6 -7.69 42.08 47.94
C PHE A 6 -7.55 43.41 47.15
N PRO A 7 -7.47 43.39 45.81
CA PRO A 7 -8.69 43.82 45.11
C PRO A 7 -9.03 43.02 43.84
N HIS A 8 -10.33 42.84 43.67
CA HIS A 8 -11.02 42.62 42.40
C HIS A 8 -10.86 43.82 41.46
N THR A 9 -10.82 43.55 40.16
CA THR A 9 -11.36 44.45 39.13
C THR A 9 -12.17 43.67 38.11
N SER A 10 -13.42 44.09 37.99
CA SER A 10 -14.45 43.71 37.02
C SER A 10 -14.37 44.60 35.76
N HIS A 11 -14.58 44.04 34.57
CA HIS A 11 -15.21 44.72 33.42
C HIS A 11 -15.91 43.65 32.56
N VAL A 12 -17.23 43.53 32.63
CA VAL A 12 -18.26 44.18 31.79
C VAL A 12 -18.24 43.68 30.33
N ALA A 13 -19.32 42.95 30.01
CA ALA A 13 -19.71 42.47 28.69
C ALA A 13 -20.08 43.61 27.73
N LYS A 14 -19.90 43.37 26.42
CA LYS A 14 -20.73 43.96 25.36
C LYS A 14 -21.00 42.94 24.25
N ASP A 15 -22.25 42.99 23.81
CA ASP A 15 -22.99 42.09 22.93
C ASP A 15 -22.47 41.90 21.49
N PRO A 16 -22.94 40.83 20.82
CA PRO A 16 -22.81 40.59 19.38
C PRO A 16 -23.99 41.21 18.60
N LYS A 17 -23.78 41.70 17.37
CA LYS A 17 -24.79 41.67 16.27
C LYS A 17 -24.32 42.32 14.96
N ALA A 18 -24.96 41.80 13.90
CA ALA A 18 -25.20 42.35 12.57
C ALA A 18 -24.06 42.20 11.53
N SER A 19 -24.15 41.28 10.56
CA SER A 19 -25.07 41.21 9.40
C SER A 19 -24.88 42.38 8.43
N GLY A 20 -24.23 42.11 7.30
CA GLY A 20 -24.14 42.97 6.12
C GLY A 20 -23.85 42.13 4.86
N PRO A 21 -24.31 42.54 3.66
CA PRO A 21 -24.94 41.63 2.71
C PRO A 21 -24.05 41.14 1.56
N LEU A 22 -24.46 40.00 1.00
CA LEU A 22 -24.01 39.43 -0.28
C LEU A 22 -24.26 40.41 -1.44
N PRO A 23 -23.33 40.54 -2.41
CA PRO A 23 -23.66 41.04 -3.72
C PRO A 23 -24.17 39.92 -4.64
N SER A 24 -25.31 40.21 -5.24
CA SER A 24 -26.07 39.47 -6.23
C SER A 24 -25.32 39.24 -7.56
N ARG A 25 -25.53 38.05 -8.14
CA ARG A 25 -25.33 37.74 -9.57
C ARG A 25 -26.10 38.70 -10.48
N PRO A 26 -25.61 38.91 -11.70
CA PRO A 26 -26.46 38.97 -12.89
C PRO A 26 -26.46 37.62 -13.62
N LEU A 27 -27.66 37.12 -13.92
CA LEU A 27 -27.96 36.13 -14.94
C LEU A 27 -28.16 36.87 -16.27
N ASP A 28 -27.61 36.35 -17.37
CA ASP A 28 -28.25 36.27 -18.70
C ASP A 28 -27.28 35.65 -19.75
N PRO A 29 -27.75 35.13 -20.90
CA PRO A 29 -28.56 33.92 -21.04
C PRO A 29 -27.95 32.93 -22.06
N ALA A 30 -28.65 31.82 -22.24
CA ALA A 30 -28.37 30.73 -23.17
C ALA A 30 -28.08 31.16 -24.62
N PHE A 31 -27.13 30.47 -25.26
CA PHE A 31 -27.13 30.21 -26.71
C PHE A 31 -26.69 28.77 -26.97
N LEU A 32 -27.58 28.01 -27.59
CA LEU A 32 -27.40 26.67 -28.18
C LEU A 32 -27.36 26.80 -29.72
N PRO A 33 -27.03 25.75 -30.49
CA PRO A 33 -25.88 25.73 -31.39
C PRO A 33 -26.28 25.83 -32.88
N GLN A 34 -25.30 26.08 -33.76
CA GLN A 34 -25.47 25.87 -35.20
C GLN A 34 -24.29 25.09 -35.82
N SER A 35 -24.62 23.87 -36.21
CA SER A 35 -24.37 23.20 -37.50
C SER A 35 -23.04 23.39 -38.24
N ALA A 36 -22.41 22.24 -38.51
CA ALA A 36 -21.50 21.98 -39.63
C ALA A 36 -22.10 22.36 -41.00
N PRO A 37 -21.25 22.40 -42.04
CA PRO A 37 -21.45 21.39 -43.08
C PRO A 37 -20.16 20.72 -43.58
N SER A 38 -20.40 19.51 -44.06
CA SER A 38 -19.55 18.62 -44.84
C SER A 38 -19.04 19.22 -46.15
N ARG A 39 -17.90 18.70 -46.62
CA ARG A 39 -17.63 18.42 -48.05
C ARG A 39 -16.46 17.43 -48.15
N GLY A 40 -16.77 16.22 -48.61
CA GLY A 40 -15.78 15.32 -49.19
C GLY A 40 -15.50 15.70 -50.64
N PHE A 41 -14.34 15.28 -51.15
CA PHE A 41 -14.16 15.03 -52.56
C PHE A 41 -13.15 13.89 -52.76
N SER A 42 -13.59 12.95 -53.59
CA SER A 42 -12.92 11.80 -54.17
C SER A 42 -11.89 12.19 -55.24
N GLY A 43 -10.92 11.32 -55.52
CA GLY A 43 -10.13 11.40 -56.74
C GLY A 43 -8.98 10.41 -56.82
N SER A 44 -9.22 9.28 -57.49
CA SER A 44 -8.32 8.17 -57.75
C SER A 44 -7.46 8.33 -59.02
N CYS A 45 -6.31 7.65 -59.02
CA CYS A 45 -5.60 7.00 -60.14
C CYS A 45 -5.06 7.83 -61.33
N PHE A 46 -3.77 7.64 -61.66
CA PHE A 46 -3.33 7.20 -63.00
C PHE A 46 -1.96 6.50 -62.97
N LEU A 47 -1.88 5.41 -63.75
CA LEU A 47 -0.76 4.50 -64.04
C LEU A 47 0.02 4.96 -65.28
N ALA A 48 1.31 4.58 -65.37
CA ALA A 48 2.02 4.02 -66.56
C ALA A 48 3.54 3.89 -66.24
N ASP A 49 4.19 2.72 -66.11
CA ASP A 49 4.60 1.67 -67.06
C ASP A 49 5.98 1.86 -67.77
N ARG A 50 6.99 1.08 -67.29
CA ARG A 50 8.04 0.26 -67.99
C ARG A 50 9.16 0.91 -68.85
N PRO A 51 10.26 0.19 -69.24
CA PRO A 51 10.64 -1.23 -69.03
C PRO A 51 12.09 -1.52 -68.55
N SER A 52 12.33 -2.80 -68.19
CA SER A 52 13.61 -3.50 -67.98
C SER A 52 14.28 -3.99 -69.28
N PRO A 53 15.54 -4.49 -69.22
CA PRO A 53 15.76 -5.86 -69.70
C PRO A 53 16.64 -6.75 -68.80
N SER A 54 16.36 -8.04 -68.96
CA SER A 54 16.81 -9.29 -68.35
C SER A 54 18.30 -9.66 -68.46
N ARG A 55 18.78 -10.45 -67.49
CA ARG A 55 19.49 -11.74 -67.75
C ARG A 55 19.24 -12.76 -66.62
N GLN A 56 18.81 -13.95 -67.02
CA GLN A 56 18.50 -15.13 -66.22
C GLN A 56 19.77 -15.89 -65.79
N LEU A 57 19.72 -16.58 -64.63
CA LEU A 57 20.28 -17.92 -64.42
C LEU A 57 19.44 -18.67 -63.34
N SER A 58 19.43 -19.99 -63.47
CA SER A 58 18.47 -21.06 -63.08
C SER A 58 18.34 -21.42 -61.57
N PRO A 59 17.43 -22.33 -61.15
CA PRO A 59 16.77 -22.32 -59.85
C PRO A 59 17.46 -23.16 -58.76
N ILE A 60 17.42 -22.67 -57.52
CA ILE A 60 17.68 -23.47 -56.31
C ILE A 60 16.38 -23.56 -55.51
N ALA A 61 16.05 -24.78 -55.11
CA ALA A 61 14.81 -25.18 -54.45
C ALA A 61 14.52 -24.39 -53.16
N MET A 62 13.22 -24.20 -52.92
CA MET A 62 12.66 -23.55 -51.73
C MET A 62 13.09 -24.23 -50.42
N ALA A 63 13.60 -23.42 -49.49
CA ALA A 63 13.63 -23.74 -48.07
C ALA A 63 12.97 -22.59 -47.30
N ALA A 64 11.96 -22.92 -46.50
CA ALA A 64 11.26 -22.01 -45.60
C ALA A 64 12.25 -21.29 -44.65
N PRO A 65 11.98 -20.03 -44.23
CA PRO A 65 12.83 -19.39 -43.25
C PRO A 65 12.73 -20.15 -41.92
N ALA A 66 13.89 -20.65 -41.48
CA ALA A 66 14.04 -21.40 -40.25
C ALA A 66 13.64 -20.54 -39.04
N ASN A 67 12.80 -21.13 -38.18
CA ASN A 67 12.62 -20.71 -36.80
C ASN A 67 13.98 -20.66 -36.10
N GLY A 68 14.56 -19.46 -36.01
CA GLY A 68 15.77 -19.17 -35.27
C GLY A 68 15.47 -19.02 -33.80
N PHE A 69 15.52 -20.15 -33.10
CA PHE A 69 15.81 -20.32 -31.68
C PHE A 69 15.89 -19.06 -30.81
N ASN A 70 14.84 -18.87 -30.03
CA ASN A 70 14.90 -18.19 -28.73
C ASN A 70 15.81 -19.07 -27.83
N ALA A 71 17.12 -18.82 -27.87
CA ALA A 71 18.04 -19.41 -26.92
C ALA A 71 17.70 -18.83 -25.55
N GLY A 72 16.91 -19.57 -24.77
CA GLY A 72 16.66 -19.28 -23.38
C GLY A 72 18.00 -19.12 -22.67
N LEU A 73 18.31 -17.89 -22.29
CA LEU A 73 19.37 -17.63 -21.33
C LEU A 73 19.01 -18.42 -20.06
N PRO A 74 19.91 -19.22 -19.51
CA PRO A 74 19.63 -19.92 -18.26
C PRO A 74 19.34 -18.85 -17.20
N ALA A 75 18.16 -18.96 -16.57
CA ALA A 75 17.87 -18.21 -15.37
C ALA A 75 19.03 -18.43 -14.39
N GLU A 76 19.60 -17.36 -13.85
CA GLU A 76 20.58 -17.49 -12.77
C GLU A 76 20.00 -18.45 -11.71
N PRO A 77 20.79 -19.42 -11.21
CA PRO A 77 20.29 -20.36 -10.21
C PRO A 77 19.90 -19.58 -8.95
N GLN A 78 18.59 -19.36 -8.79
CA GLN A 78 18.05 -18.79 -7.57
C GLN A 78 18.26 -19.82 -6.46
N ALA A 79 19.01 -19.42 -5.41
CA ALA A 79 19.12 -20.21 -4.20
C ALA A 79 17.71 -20.63 -3.73
N PRO A 80 17.51 -21.86 -3.20
CA PRO A 80 16.20 -22.32 -2.78
C PRO A 80 15.58 -21.31 -1.83
N GLN A 81 14.50 -20.67 -2.26
CA GLN A 81 13.83 -19.67 -1.46
C GLN A 81 13.05 -20.37 -0.37
N HIS A 82 13.54 -20.29 0.88
CA HIS A 82 12.78 -20.74 2.04
C HIS A 82 11.41 -20.06 2.07
N GLU A 83 10.35 -20.81 2.35
CA GLU A 83 8.97 -20.30 2.37
C GLU A 83 8.74 -19.21 3.43
N GLY A 84 9.58 -19.14 4.46
CA GLY A 84 9.50 -18.15 5.54
C GLY A 84 10.40 -18.53 6.72
N LEU A 85 10.52 -17.62 7.70
CA LEU A 85 11.22 -17.87 8.97
C LEU A 85 10.56 -19.01 9.74
N GLU A 86 9.24 -19.11 9.65
CA GLU A 86 8.40 -20.11 10.29
C GLU A 86 8.74 -21.52 9.81
N ALA A 87 9.05 -21.70 8.52
CA ALA A 87 9.48 -22.99 7.99
C ALA A 87 10.84 -23.41 8.58
N VAL A 88 11.73 -22.43 8.84
CA VAL A 88 13.03 -22.67 9.46
C VAL A 88 12.88 -23.03 10.94
N LEU A 89 12.08 -22.26 11.68
CA LEU A 89 11.83 -22.51 13.11
C LEU A 89 11.15 -23.86 13.34
N ASN A 90 10.24 -24.27 12.45
CA ASN A 90 9.51 -25.54 12.54
C ASN A 90 10.20 -26.70 11.81
N SER A 91 11.44 -26.54 11.36
CA SER A 91 12.19 -27.59 10.64
C SER A 91 12.58 -28.80 11.51
N GLY A 92 12.33 -28.75 12.82
CA GLY A 92 12.78 -29.75 13.80
C GLY A 92 14.22 -29.52 14.28
N ALA A 93 14.87 -28.44 13.87
CA ALA A 93 16.23 -28.10 14.29
C ALA A 93 16.32 -27.60 15.75
N LEU A 94 15.22 -27.13 16.33
CA LEU A 94 15.13 -26.66 17.72
C LEU A 94 14.31 -27.65 18.55
N ASN A 95 14.71 -27.89 19.80
CA ASN A 95 13.83 -28.56 20.76
C ASN A 95 12.67 -27.63 21.16
N GLU A 96 11.65 -28.18 21.83
CA GLU A 96 10.43 -27.44 22.18
C GLU A 96 10.71 -26.22 23.07
N GLY A 97 11.65 -26.32 24.01
CA GLY A 97 12.02 -25.21 24.90
C GLY A 97 12.72 -24.07 24.15
N ASP A 98 13.69 -24.40 23.30
CA ASP A 98 14.39 -23.42 22.46
C ASP A 98 13.47 -22.77 21.42
N LEU A 99 12.52 -23.54 20.89
CA LEU A 99 11.50 -23.02 19.98
C LEU A 99 10.57 -22.02 20.68
N GLU A 100 10.08 -22.35 21.88
CA GLU A 100 9.27 -21.44 22.69
C GLU A 100 10.03 -20.14 23.00
N GLU A 101 11.30 -20.25 23.39
CA GLU A 101 12.13 -19.08 23.70
C GLU A 101 12.43 -18.24 22.45
N ALA A 102 12.74 -18.88 21.31
CA ALA A 102 12.90 -18.21 20.04
C ALA A 102 11.61 -17.48 19.64
N VAL A 103 10.44 -18.11 19.82
CA VAL A 103 9.14 -17.49 19.53
C VAL A 103 8.89 -16.29 20.45
N ARG A 104 9.20 -16.39 21.74
CA ARG A 104 9.08 -15.29 22.69
C ARG A 104 9.95 -14.10 22.31
N LEU A 105 11.20 -14.33 21.93
CA LEU A 105 12.14 -13.27 21.54
C LEU A 105 11.77 -12.64 20.19
N LEU A 106 11.46 -13.47 19.19
CA LEU A 106 11.23 -13.02 17.81
C LEU A 106 9.82 -12.46 17.58
N TYR A 107 8.80 -12.99 18.27
CA TYR A 107 7.39 -12.61 18.05
C TYR A 107 6.74 -11.99 19.29
N GLY A 108 7.41 -11.96 20.44
CA GLY A 108 6.90 -11.43 21.71
C GLY A 108 6.13 -12.46 22.52
N ARG A 109 5.37 -13.34 21.85
CA ARG A 109 4.72 -14.53 22.41
C ARG A 109 4.19 -15.43 21.30
N ARG A 110 3.87 -16.68 21.61
CA ARG A 110 3.05 -17.52 20.73
C ARG A 110 1.61 -16.99 20.73
N LEU A 111 1.10 -16.64 19.57
CA LEU A 111 -0.29 -16.20 19.40
C LEU A 111 -1.20 -17.42 19.17
N PRO A 112 -2.38 -17.47 19.80
CA PRO A 112 -3.39 -18.47 19.47
C PRO A 112 -3.84 -18.34 18.02
N GLY A 113 -4.14 -19.48 17.39
CA GLY A 113 -4.78 -19.50 16.07
C GLY A 113 -6.22 -18.96 16.15
N TYR A 114 -6.63 -18.27 15.08
CA TYR A 114 -8.03 -17.90 14.87
C TYR A 114 -8.72 -19.02 14.09
N ALA A 115 -9.81 -19.54 14.63
CA ALA A 115 -10.57 -20.60 14.00
C ALA A 115 -11.31 -20.04 12.77
N VAL A 116 -10.98 -20.60 11.60
CA VAL A 116 -11.67 -20.34 10.34
C VAL A 116 -12.47 -21.58 9.99
N ASP A 117 -13.69 -21.39 9.47
CA ASP A 117 -14.53 -22.49 9.04
C ASP A 117 -13.84 -23.38 7.99
N THR A 118 -13.97 -24.70 8.13
CA THR A 118 -13.32 -25.68 7.24
C THR A 118 -13.69 -25.48 5.78
N SER A 119 -14.92 -25.05 5.48
CA SER A 119 -15.35 -24.76 4.09
C SER A 119 -14.57 -23.58 3.50
N VAL A 120 -14.23 -22.58 4.31
CA VAL A 120 -13.46 -21.41 3.87
C VAL A 120 -11.98 -21.76 3.70
N LEU A 121 -11.44 -22.62 4.58
CA LEU A 121 -10.11 -23.21 4.38
C LEU A 121 -10.04 -24.02 3.08
N GLN A 122 -11.11 -24.76 2.75
CA GLN A 122 -11.18 -25.52 1.50
C GLN A 122 -11.15 -24.61 0.27
N ILE A 123 -11.85 -23.46 0.29
CA ILE A 123 -11.76 -22.45 -0.78
C ILE A 123 -10.30 -22.03 -1.01
N ALA A 124 -9.56 -21.75 0.07
CA ALA A 124 -8.15 -21.36 -0.03
C ALA A 124 -7.26 -22.47 -0.61
N ASN A 125 -7.48 -23.71 -0.18
CA ASN A 125 -6.77 -24.89 -0.69
C ASN A 125 -7.04 -25.15 -2.17
N ASP A 126 -8.31 -25.16 -2.57
CA ASP A 126 -8.75 -25.42 -3.95
C ASP A 126 -8.21 -24.36 -4.92
N ASN A 127 -8.01 -23.14 -4.44
CA ASN A 127 -7.50 -22.01 -5.22
C ASN A 127 -6.02 -21.70 -4.98
N ASN A 128 -5.31 -22.57 -4.27
CA ASN A 128 -3.86 -22.54 -4.03
C ASN A 128 -3.33 -21.21 -3.47
N PHE A 129 -3.92 -20.71 -2.38
CA PHE A 129 -3.36 -19.60 -1.61
C PHE A 129 -3.38 -19.90 -0.11
N GLN A 130 -2.53 -19.22 0.67
CA GLN A 130 -2.49 -19.39 2.11
C GLN A 130 -3.65 -18.67 2.78
N LEU A 131 -4.27 -19.31 3.77
CA LEU A 131 -5.18 -18.66 4.70
C LEU A 131 -4.71 -18.93 6.13
N GLN A 132 -4.28 -17.89 6.83
CA GLN A 132 -3.80 -18.00 8.21
C GLN A 132 -4.58 -17.05 9.12
N GLY A 133 -4.82 -17.49 10.36
CA GLY A 133 -5.62 -16.78 11.34
C GLY A 133 -4.95 -16.72 12.71
N TYR A 134 -4.96 -15.56 13.36
CA TYR A 134 -4.44 -15.38 14.73
C TYR A 134 -5.34 -14.52 15.61
N VAL A 135 -5.18 -14.65 16.93
CA VAL A 135 -5.93 -13.85 17.92
C VAL A 135 -4.98 -13.03 18.79
N ILE A 136 -5.28 -11.74 18.95
CA ILE A 136 -4.55 -10.82 19.83
C ILE A 136 -5.56 -10.16 20.78
N LYS A 137 -5.56 -10.60 22.04
CA LYS A 137 -6.53 -10.15 23.05
C LYS A 137 -6.01 -8.97 23.88
N ALA A 138 -6.93 -8.19 24.43
CA ALA A 138 -6.69 -7.25 25.52
C ALA A 138 -7.17 -7.85 26.84
N ALA A 139 -6.74 -7.27 27.97
CA ALA A 139 -7.33 -7.60 29.26
C ALA A 139 -8.78 -7.12 29.33
N PRO A 140 -9.69 -7.80 30.04
CA PRO A 140 -11.06 -7.31 30.24
C PRO A 140 -11.07 -5.96 30.97
N GLU A 141 -11.94 -5.05 30.54
CA GLU A 141 -12.16 -3.76 31.21
C GLU A 141 -13.53 -3.74 31.90
N GLN A 142 -13.59 -3.13 33.09
CA GLN A 142 -14.83 -3.03 33.86
C GLN A 142 -15.83 -2.04 33.25
N LEU A 143 -15.33 -0.97 32.62
CA LEU A 143 -16.14 0.14 32.10
C LEU A 143 -16.37 0.08 30.58
N ARG A 144 -15.66 -0.80 29.88
CA ARG A 144 -15.69 -0.84 28.42
C ARG A 144 -15.78 -2.26 27.93
N ARG A 145 -16.64 -2.46 26.93
CA ARG A 145 -16.75 -3.74 26.24
C ARG A 145 -15.50 -3.95 25.38
N PRO A 146 -15.08 -5.22 25.15
CA PRO A 146 -14.09 -5.55 24.14
C PRO A 146 -14.44 -4.96 22.78
N ARG A 147 -13.46 -4.44 22.05
CA ARG A 147 -13.63 -3.87 20.71
C ARG A 147 -12.94 -4.77 19.69
N HIS A 148 -13.55 -5.93 19.45
CA HIS A 148 -13.06 -6.92 18.50
C HIS A 148 -13.18 -6.45 17.07
N VAL A 149 -12.09 -6.55 16.32
CA VAL A 149 -12.00 -6.23 14.89
C VAL A 149 -11.16 -7.29 14.22
N ARG A 150 -11.67 -7.87 13.14
CA ARG A 150 -10.94 -8.83 12.30
C ARG A 150 -10.30 -8.08 11.14
N ILE A 151 -8.97 -8.03 11.15
CA ILE A 151 -8.17 -7.37 10.12
C ILE A 151 -7.67 -8.43 9.15
N ALA A 152 -7.82 -8.20 7.85
CA ALA A 152 -7.27 -9.03 6.80
C ALA A 152 -6.22 -8.29 5.96
N ALA A 153 -5.06 -8.92 5.77
CA ALA A 153 -4.00 -8.48 4.88
C ALA A 153 -3.89 -9.46 3.70
N ILE A 154 -3.87 -8.93 2.47
CA ILE A 154 -3.80 -9.73 1.24
C ILE A 154 -2.48 -9.46 0.53
N GLN A 155 -1.73 -10.52 0.25
CA GLN A 155 -0.56 -10.51 -0.63
C GLN A 155 -0.80 -11.41 -1.85
N ASN A 156 -0.42 -10.93 -3.03
CA ASN A 156 -0.66 -11.62 -4.29
C ASN A 156 0.44 -11.34 -5.33
N LYS A 157 0.46 -12.18 -6.36
CA LYS A 157 1.30 -11.99 -7.56
C LYS A 157 0.49 -11.24 -8.63
N ILE A 158 1.17 -10.75 -9.66
CA ILE A 158 0.48 -10.48 -10.94
C ILE A 158 0.03 -11.81 -11.57
N VAL A 159 -1.01 -11.76 -12.41
CA VAL A 159 -1.61 -12.97 -12.99
C VAL A 159 -1.13 -13.21 -14.42
N LEU A 160 -1.18 -12.18 -15.27
CA LEU A 160 -0.73 -12.27 -16.66
C LEU A 160 0.69 -11.70 -16.82
N PRO A 161 1.42 -12.08 -17.88
CA PRO A 161 2.71 -11.49 -18.21
C PRO A 161 2.60 -9.97 -18.38
N THR A 162 3.67 -9.25 -18.07
CA THR A 162 3.72 -7.77 -18.15
C THR A 162 3.56 -7.25 -19.59
N THR A 163 3.73 -8.10 -20.60
CA THR A 163 3.54 -7.81 -22.03
C THR A 163 2.09 -7.96 -22.51
N ALA A 164 1.18 -8.47 -21.67
CA ALA A 164 -0.23 -8.54 -22.02
C ALA A 164 -0.89 -7.14 -22.06
N PRO A 165 -2.03 -6.94 -22.74
CA PRO A 165 -2.74 -5.67 -22.70
C PRO A 165 -3.07 -5.22 -21.27
N VAL A 166 -2.90 -3.93 -20.96
CA VAL A 166 -3.10 -3.33 -19.63
C VAL A 166 -4.45 -3.72 -19.01
N ALA A 167 -5.53 -3.62 -19.79
CA ALA A 167 -6.87 -3.98 -19.34
C ALA A 167 -6.97 -5.45 -18.92
N HIS A 168 -6.40 -6.37 -19.70
CA HIS A 168 -6.43 -7.80 -19.37
C HIS A 168 -5.59 -8.13 -18.13
N GLN A 169 -4.43 -7.49 -17.96
CA GLN A 169 -3.62 -7.64 -16.75
C GLN A 169 -4.41 -7.21 -15.50
N ARG A 170 -5.03 -6.03 -15.55
CA ARG A 170 -5.86 -5.49 -14.47
C ARG A 170 -7.03 -6.40 -14.14
N ASP A 171 -7.79 -6.82 -15.15
CA ASP A 171 -9.01 -7.62 -14.96
C ASP A 171 -8.67 -9.01 -14.40
N ALA A 172 -7.59 -9.64 -14.85
CA ALA A 172 -7.12 -10.90 -14.28
C ALA A 172 -6.72 -10.76 -12.79
N ILE A 173 -6.13 -9.62 -12.41
CA ILE A 173 -5.83 -9.31 -11.00
C ILE A 173 -7.13 -9.08 -10.22
N TYR A 174 -8.15 -8.41 -10.79
CA TYR A 174 -9.44 -8.23 -10.13
C TYR A 174 -10.10 -9.55 -9.80
N ASP A 175 -10.13 -10.50 -10.73
CA ASP A 175 -10.72 -11.82 -10.52
C ASP A 175 -9.98 -12.56 -9.38
N ARG A 176 -8.64 -12.53 -9.42
CA ARG A 176 -7.81 -13.20 -8.41
C ARG A 176 -7.95 -12.58 -7.03
N VAL A 177 -7.87 -11.26 -6.92
CA VAL A 177 -7.97 -10.54 -5.65
C VAL A 177 -9.41 -10.51 -5.13
N GLY A 178 -10.40 -10.48 -6.01
CA GLY A 178 -11.82 -10.61 -5.67
C GLY A 178 -12.08 -11.88 -4.86
N LEU A 179 -11.57 -13.02 -5.33
CA LEU A 179 -11.64 -14.29 -4.59
C LEU A 179 -11.02 -14.19 -3.20
N PHE A 180 -9.87 -13.52 -3.05
CA PHE A 180 -9.20 -13.35 -1.76
C PHE A 180 -10.02 -12.47 -0.81
N ILE A 181 -10.62 -11.39 -1.31
CA ILE A 181 -11.50 -10.51 -0.54
C ILE A 181 -12.74 -11.26 -0.07
N GLU A 182 -13.39 -12.02 -0.98
CA GLU A 182 -14.57 -12.82 -0.63
C GLU A 182 -14.23 -13.89 0.42
N THR A 183 -13.07 -14.56 0.28
CA THR A 183 -12.60 -15.54 1.26
C THR A 183 -12.33 -14.88 2.62
N ALA A 184 -11.69 -13.70 2.63
CA ALA A 184 -11.45 -12.93 3.86
C ALA A 184 -12.76 -12.54 4.54
N ALA A 185 -13.76 -12.11 3.77
CA ALA A 185 -15.09 -11.78 4.27
C ALA A 185 -15.80 -13.01 4.86
N LEU A 186 -15.75 -14.16 4.18
CA LEU A 186 -16.31 -15.43 4.69
C LEU A 186 -15.62 -15.89 5.97
N ALA A 187 -14.33 -15.60 6.13
CA ALA A 187 -13.59 -15.84 7.37
C ALA A 187 -13.86 -14.78 8.46
N GLY A 188 -14.75 -13.82 8.21
CA GLY A 188 -15.23 -12.84 9.19
C GLY A 188 -14.43 -11.54 9.27
N ALA A 189 -13.62 -11.22 8.26
CA ALA A 189 -12.90 -9.95 8.21
C ALA A 189 -13.86 -8.74 8.27
N ASN A 190 -13.46 -7.70 8.99
CA ASN A 190 -14.17 -6.42 9.02
C ASN A 190 -13.45 -5.35 8.18
N ILE A 191 -12.12 -5.42 8.13
CA ILE A 191 -11.27 -4.52 7.34
C ILE A 191 -10.31 -5.37 6.50
N VAL A 192 -10.28 -5.14 5.19
CA VAL A 192 -9.35 -5.78 4.25
C VAL A 192 -8.42 -4.72 3.67
N CYS A 193 -7.12 -5.00 3.64
CA CYS A 193 -6.14 -4.15 2.97
C CYS A 193 -5.38 -4.93 1.91
N LEU A 194 -5.27 -4.32 0.73
CA LEU A 194 -4.50 -4.83 -0.41
C LEU A 194 -3.07 -4.30 -0.37
N GLN A 195 -2.17 -4.94 -1.13
CA GLN A 195 -0.78 -4.50 -1.29
C GLN A 195 -0.64 -3.22 -2.12
N GLU A 196 0.56 -2.64 -2.17
CA GLU A 196 0.82 -1.43 -2.94
C GLU A 196 0.64 -1.65 -4.45
N ALA A 197 -0.02 -0.68 -5.10
CA ALA A 197 -0.29 -0.66 -6.54
C ALA A 197 -0.84 -2.01 -7.02
N TRP A 198 -1.81 -2.57 -6.27
CA TRP A 198 -2.23 -3.97 -6.40
C TRP A 198 -2.74 -4.31 -7.80
N THR A 199 -3.24 -3.31 -8.54
CA THR A 199 -3.88 -3.41 -9.86
C THR A 199 -2.90 -3.56 -11.03
N MET A 200 -1.59 -3.47 -10.78
CA MET A 200 -0.57 -3.42 -11.82
C MET A 200 0.71 -4.19 -11.44
N PRO A 201 1.54 -4.58 -12.43
CA PRO A 201 2.95 -4.84 -12.21
C PRO A 201 3.62 -3.61 -11.61
N PHE A 202 4.64 -3.81 -10.78
CA PHE A 202 5.41 -2.73 -10.18
C PHE A 202 6.46 -2.19 -11.16
N ALA A 203 5.97 -1.65 -12.28
CA ALA A 203 6.76 -1.30 -13.46
C ALA A 203 7.67 -0.07 -13.32
N PHE A 204 7.72 0.56 -12.13
CA PHE A 204 8.45 1.80 -11.91
C PHE A 204 9.97 1.67 -12.12
N CYS A 205 10.50 0.44 -12.12
CA CYS A 205 11.90 0.16 -12.47
C CYS A 205 12.26 0.47 -13.92
N THR A 206 11.31 0.29 -14.83
CA THR A 206 11.50 0.52 -16.27
C THR A 206 11.73 2.00 -16.58
N ARG A 207 11.15 2.89 -15.76
CA ARG A 207 11.09 4.35 -15.96
C ARG A 207 10.33 4.76 -17.23
N GLU A 208 9.75 3.81 -17.93
CA GLU A 208 8.93 4.04 -19.11
C GLU A 208 7.60 4.62 -18.71
N ARG A 209 7.07 5.56 -19.51
CA ARG A 209 5.75 6.12 -19.26
C ARG A 209 4.67 5.16 -19.77
N LEU A 210 4.65 4.91 -21.07
CA LEU A 210 3.69 3.98 -21.68
C LEU A 210 4.25 2.55 -21.72
N PRO A 211 3.39 1.53 -21.58
CA PRO A 211 1.95 1.63 -21.32
C PRO A 211 1.63 1.80 -19.81
N TRP A 212 2.64 1.85 -18.93
CA TRP A 212 2.46 1.78 -17.47
C TRP A 212 1.57 2.88 -16.87
N THR A 213 1.62 4.11 -17.42
CA THR A 213 0.74 5.21 -16.97
C THR A 213 -0.72 5.05 -17.37
N GLU A 214 -1.07 4.07 -18.23
CA GLU A 214 -2.46 3.72 -18.54
C GLU A 214 -3.14 2.91 -17.42
N PHE A 215 -2.36 2.32 -16.50
CA PHE A 215 -2.91 1.74 -15.26
C PHE A 215 -3.45 2.81 -14.30
N ALA A 216 -3.10 4.08 -14.49
CA ALA A 216 -3.54 5.15 -13.62
C ALA A 216 -5.03 5.46 -13.79
N GLU A 217 -5.77 5.55 -12.70
CA GLU A 217 -7.22 5.76 -12.71
C GLU A 217 -7.68 6.84 -11.71
N PRO A 218 -8.87 7.45 -11.88
CA PRO A 218 -9.43 8.36 -10.88
C PRO A 218 -9.66 7.64 -9.54
N ALA A 219 -9.19 8.22 -8.43
CA ALA A 219 -9.25 7.54 -7.13
C ALA A 219 -10.68 7.15 -6.68
N GLU A 220 -11.67 8.02 -6.90
CA GLU A 220 -13.01 7.82 -6.33
C GLU A 220 -14.00 7.16 -7.29
N THR A 221 -13.75 7.30 -8.60
CA THR A 221 -14.66 6.89 -9.68
C THR A 221 -14.01 5.91 -10.67
N GLY A 222 -12.74 5.56 -10.47
CA GLY A 222 -12.00 4.60 -11.29
C GLY A 222 -12.58 3.18 -11.21
N PRO A 223 -12.23 2.33 -12.18
CA PRO A 223 -12.75 0.97 -12.26
C PRO A 223 -12.40 0.14 -11.02
N SER A 224 -11.20 0.29 -10.43
CA SER A 224 -10.82 -0.50 -9.24
C SER A 224 -11.66 -0.12 -8.03
N THR A 225 -11.85 1.18 -7.80
CA THR A 225 -12.73 1.66 -6.73
C THR A 225 -14.17 1.19 -6.95
N ASN A 226 -14.71 1.30 -8.16
CA ASN A 226 -16.08 0.84 -8.45
C ASN A 226 -16.27 -0.67 -8.28
N PHE A 227 -15.28 -1.47 -8.66
CA PHE A 227 -15.25 -2.91 -8.40
C PHE A 227 -15.31 -3.19 -6.89
N LEU A 228 -14.42 -2.55 -6.12
CA LEU A 228 -14.32 -2.78 -4.68
C LEU A 228 -15.50 -2.23 -3.88
N LYS A 229 -16.15 -1.14 -4.31
CA LYS A 229 -17.38 -0.61 -3.68
C LYS A 229 -18.48 -1.68 -3.61
N LYS A 230 -18.63 -2.47 -4.68
CA LYS A 230 -19.61 -3.57 -4.74
C LYS A 230 -19.29 -4.66 -3.72
N LEU A 231 -18.02 -5.08 -3.63
CA LEU A 231 -17.58 -6.10 -2.67
C LEU A 231 -17.70 -5.60 -1.23
N ALA A 232 -17.29 -4.36 -0.96
CA ALA A 232 -17.40 -3.74 0.36
C ALA A 232 -18.85 -3.72 0.86
N ALA A 233 -19.79 -3.26 0.02
CA ALA A 233 -21.22 -3.24 0.36
C ALA A 233 -21.82 -4.66 0.48
N LYS A 234 -21.47 -5.58 -0.44
CA LYS A 234 -21.96 -6.97 -0.45
C LYS A 234 -21.62 -7.69 0.86
N HIS A 235 -20.40 -7.47 1.37
CA HIS A 235 -19.88 -8.19 2.53
C HIS A 235 -19.92 -7.37 3.83
N GLY A 236 -20.27 -6.08 3.78
CA GLY A 236 -20.27 -5.21 4.96
C GLY A 236 -18.88 -4.98 5.54
N ILE A 237 -17.86 -4.85 4.69
CA ILE A 237 -16.44 -4.72 5.09
C ILE A 237 -15.82 -3.42 4.59
N VAL A 238 -14.86 -2.88 5.35
CA VAL A 238 -14.02 -1.78 4.88
C VAL A 238 -12.91 -2.35 3.98
N ILE A 239 -12.64 -1.70 2.84
CA ILE A 239 -11.56 -2.09 1.93
C ILE A 239 -10.60 -0.91 1.71
N ILE A 240 -9.31 -1.17 1.84
CA ILE A 240 -8.22 -0.21 1.56
C ILE A 240 -7.56 -0.63 0.24
N SER A 241 -7.57 0.26 -0.75
CA SER A 241 -7.14 0.02 -2.13
C SER A 241 -5.99 0.94 -2.55
N PRO A 242 -4.72 0.49 -2.47
CA PRO A 242 -3.57 1.24 -2.97
C PRO A 242 -3.41 1.12 -4.49
N ILE A 243 -3.56 2.22 -5.21
CA ILE A 243 -3.56 2.30 -6.68
C ILE A 243 -2.62 3.40 -7.18
N LEU A 244 -2.32 3.37 -8.48
CA LEU A 244 -1.83 4.53 -9.20
C LEU A 244 -3.02 5.44 -9.54
N GLU A 245 -3.10 6.60 -8.90
CA GLU A 245 -4.15 7.57 -9.14
C GLU A 245 -3.76 8.51 -10.30
N ARG A 246 -4.72 8.82 -11.15
CA ARG A 246 -4.71 9.99 -12.05
C ARG A 246 -5.65 11.04 -11.50
N ASP A 247 -5.13 12.22 -11.17
CA ASP A 247 -5.90 13.32 -10.60
C ASP A 247 -6.33 14.31 -11.68
N ASP A 248 -7.54 14.11 -12.22
CA ASP A 248 -8.09 14.98 -13.27
C ASP A 248 -8.31 16.42 -12.79
N SER A 249 -8.41 16.67 -11.48
CA SER A 249 -8.49 18.03 -10.93
C SER A 249 -7.15 18.76 -10.94
N LYS A 250 -6.05 18.04 -11.13
CA LYS A 250 -4.69 18.54 -11.25
C LYS A 250 -4.08 18.16 -12.61
N ASP A 251 -4.83 18.35 -13.70
CA ASP A 251 -4.35 18.12 -15.08
C ASP A 251 -3.77 16.70 -15.31
N GLY A 252 -4.40 15.69 -14.70
CA GLY A 252 -4.01 14.30 -14.86
C GLY A 252 -2.68 13.92 -14.19
N VAL A 253 -2.19 14.71 -13.23
CA VAL A 253 -1.01 14.38 -12.42
C VAL A 253 -1.19 13.05 -11.71
N LEU A 254 -0.14 12.24 -11.71
CA LEU A 254 -0.15 10.90 -11.12
C LEU A 254 0.23 10.95 -9.63
N TRP A 255 -0.37 10.05 -8.85
CA TRP A 255 -0.11 9.88 -7.43
C TRP A 255 -0.13 8.41 -7.03
N ASN A 256 0.66 8.04 -6.01
CA ASN A 256 0.49 6.75 -5.35
C ASN A 256 -0.46 6.94 -4.16
N THR A 257 -1.62 6.28 -4.25
CA THR A 257 -2.80 6.64 -3.45
C THR A 257 -3.48 5.41 -2.88
N ALA A 258 -3.80 5.43 -1.59
CA ALA A 258 -4.69 4.48 -0.96
C ALA A 258 -6.09 5.07 -0.83
N VAL A 259 -7.08 4.43 -1.45
CA VAL A 259 -8.50 4.77 -1.35
C VAL A 259 -9.12 3.95 -0.23
N VAL A 260 -9.89 4.59 0.65
CA VAL A 260 -10.60 3.93 1.75
C VAL A 260 -12.08 3.84 1.42
N ILE A 261 -12.58 2.61 1.29
CA ILE A 261 -13.96 2.31 0.95
C ILE A 261 -14.66 1.77 2.20
N SER A 262 -15.75 2.42 2.59
CA SER A 262 -16.58 2.04 3.74
C SER A 262 -17.28 0.70 3.51
N HIS A 263 -17.61 0.02 4.61
CA HIS A 263 -18.53 -1.12 4.65
C HIS A 263 -19.90 -0.90 3.98
N THR A 264 -20.29 0.35 3.74
CA THR A 264 -21.51 0.69 2.99
C THR A 264 -21.30 0.76 1.47
N GLY A 265 -20.07 0.57 0.98
CA GLY A 265 -19.68 0.78 -0.42
C GLY A 265 -19.46 2.24 -0.80
N ASN A 266 -19.49 3.18 0.14
CA ASN A 266 -19.14 4.59 -0.12
C ASN A 266 -17.63 4.82 0.04
N VAL A 267 -17.05 5.69 -0.77
CA VAL A 267 -15.67 6.14 -0.57
C VAL A 267 -15.64 7.09 0.63
N ILE A 268 -14.82 6.80 1.64
CA ILE A 268 -14.59 7.69 2.79
C ILE A 268 -13.64 8.81 2.39
N GLY A 269 -12.60 8.46 1.62
CA GLY A 269 -11.60 9.39 1.11
C GLY A 269 -10.35 8.65 0.64
N LYS A 270 -9.24 9.38 0.56
CA LYS A 270 -7.94 8.87 0.08
C LYS A 270 -6.77 9.41 0.89
N SER A 271 -5.68 8.64 0.94
CA SER A 271 -4.36 9.06 1.45
C SER A 271 -3.33 8.90 0.33
N ARG A 272 -2.37 9.82 0.22
CA ARG A 272 -1.30 9.77 -0.79
C ARG A 272 0.05 9.49 -0.13
N LYS A 273 0.98 8.90 -0.89
CA LYS A 273 2.31 8.52 -0.40
C LYS A 273 3.12 9.76 -0.01
N ASN A 274 3.43 9.89 1.29
CA ASN A 274 4.17 11.04 1.84
C ASN A 274 5.67 11.01 1.50
N HIS A 275 6.26 9.82 1.40
CA HIS A 275 7.70 9.64 1.18
C HIS A 275 7.94 8.82 -0.09
N ILE A 276 8.55 9.44 -1.10
CA ILE A 276 8.77 8.82 -2.40
C ILE A 276 10.23 8.33 -2.50
N PRO A 277 10.46 7.02 -2.74
CA PRO A 277 11.81 6.51 -2.94
C PRO A 277 12.40 6.99 -4.27
N ARG A 278 13.73 7.09 -4.28
CA ARG A 278 14.56 7.37 -5.46
C ARG A 278 15.75 6.40 -5.55
N VAL A 279 15.61 5.20 -4.96
CA VAL A 279 16.72 4.28 -4.67
C VAL A 279 16.63 3.05 -5.56
N GLY A 280 17.71 2.76 -6.30
CA GLY A 280 17.83 1.54 -7.09
C GLY A 280 16.75 1.44 -8.18
N ASP A 281 16.05 0.31 -8.21
CA ASP A 281 14.94 0.09 -9.14
C ASP A 281 13.63 0.79 -8.70
N PHE A 282 13.55 1.29 -7.47
CA PHE A 282 12.38 2.04 -6.96
C PHE A 282 12.42 3.51 -7.43
N ASN A 283 12.35 3.71 -8.76
CA ASN A 283 12.41 5.03 -9.42
C ASN A 283 11.06 5.77 -9.43
N GLU A 284 10.34 5.67 -8.31
CA GLU A 284 8.96 6.12 -8.18
C GLU A 284 8.78 7.63 -8.40
N SER A 285 9.78 8.45 -8.03
CA SER A 285 9.73 9.90 -8.24
C SER A 285 9.69 10.32 -9.71
N THR A 286 9.93 9.38 -10.64
CA THR A 286 9.74 9.62 -12.08
C THR A 286 8.26 9.69 -12.46
N TYR A 287 7.39 9.08 -11.65
CA TYR A 287 5.97 8.92 -11.92
C TYR A 287 5.11 9.89 -11.11
N TYR A 288 5.42 10.10 -9.83
CA TYR A 288 4.58 10.90 -8.91
C TYR A 288 5.39 11.63 -7.83
N MET A 289 4.75 12.62 -7.22
CA MET A 289 5.35 13.53 -6.22
C MET A 289 4.90 13.20 -4.80
N GLU A 290 5.60 13.78 -3.81
CA GLU A 290 5.26 13.72 -2.39
C GLU A 290 3.85 14.30 -2.13
N SER A 291 3.06 13.60 -1.32
CA SER A 291 1.70 13.99 -0.93
C SER A 291 1.62 15.33 -0.18
N GLU A 292 0.57 16.10 -0.48
CA GLU A 292 0.16 17.30 0.26
C GLU A 292 -1.00 17.04 1.24
N LEU A 293 -1.55 15.81 1.28
CA LEU A 293 -2.74 15.47 2.07
C LEU A 293 -2.43 15.23 3.56
N GLY A 294 -1.15 15.27 3.95
CA GLY A 294 -0.73 15.04 5.32
C GLY A 294 -0.91 13.59 5.76
N HIS A 295 -1.50 13.38 6.95
CA HIS A 295 -1.59 12.06 7.59
C HIS A 295 -3.04 11.77 8.01
N PRO A 296 -3.97 11.65 7.04
CA PRO A 296 -5.39 11.47 7.34
C PRO A 296 -5.63 10.16 8.11
N VAL A 297 -6.51 10.22 9.10
CA VAL A 297 -7.02 9.05 9.81
C VAL A 297 -8.50 8.93 9.49
N PHE A 298 -8.92 7.74 9.08
CA PHE A 298 -10.27 7.45 8.64
C PHE A 298 -11.01 6.77 9.78
N GLU A 299 -12.07 7.41 10.29
CA GLU A 299 -12.96 6.79 11.25
C GLU A 299 -13.94 5.87 10.51
N THR A 300 -13.93 4.60 10.87
CA THR A 300 -14.79 3.57 10.29
C THR A 300 -15.66 2.93 11.37
N ALA A 301 -16.65 2.13 10.97
CA ALA A 301 -17.42 1.31 11.91
C ALA A 301 -16.54 0.34 12.73
N PHE A 302 -15.33 0.05 12.25
CA PHE A 302 -14.43 -0.96 12.80
C PHE A 302 -13.13 -0.34 13.37
N GLY A 303 -13.15 0.95 13.68
CA GLY A 303 -12.01 1.66 14.29
C GLY A 303 -11.38 2.72 13.39
N ARG A 304 -10.40 3.42 13.96
CA ARG A 304 -9.68 4.52 13.27
C ARG A 304 -8.43 3.99 12.58
N ILE A 305 -8.35 4.17 11.27
CA ILE A 305 -7.28 3.61 10.43
C ILE A 305 -6.42 4.70 9.79
N GLY A 306 -5.10 4.49 9.78
CA GLY A 306 -4.14 5.26 8.99
C GLY A 306 -3.49 4.39 7.91
N ILE A 307 -2.96 4.99 6.86
CA ILE A 307 -2.31 4.25 5.75
C ILE A 307 -0.93 4.85 5.48
N ASN A 308 0.10 4.17 5.97
CA ASN A 308 1.49 4.52 5.71
C ASN A 308 1.98 3.75 4.47
N ILE A 309 1.97 4.38 3.30
CA ILE A 309 2.26 3.68 2.04
C ILE A 309 3.78 3.41 1.89
N CYS A 310 4.13 2.12 1.79
CA CYS A 310 5.43 1.58 1.38
C CYS A 310 6.65 2.25 2.01
N TYR A 311 7.38 3.10 1.27
CA TYR A 311 8.63 3.72 1.69
C TYR A 311 8.48 4.66 2.90
N GLY A 312 7.25 5.09 3.18
CA GLY A 312 6.93 5.74 4.44
C GLY A 312 7.19 4.86 5.67
N ARG A 313 7.40 3.54 5.51
CA ARG A 313 7.79 2.62 6.60
C ARG A 313 9.12 2.99 7.25
N HIS A 314 10.05 3.55 6.48
CA HIS A 314 11.40 3.92 6.94
C HIS A 314 11.44 5.21 7.77
N HIS A 315 10.29 5.89 7.92
CA HIS A 315 10.20 7.22 8.52
C HIS A 315 9.38 7.13 9.82
N PRO A 316 10.03 6.99 11.00
CA PRO A 316 9.34 6.91 12.29
C PRO A 316 8.34 8.05 12.52
N GLN A 317 8.67 9.25 12.06
CA GLN A 317 7.79 10.43 12.13
C GLN A 317 6.49 10.26 11.34
N ASN A 318 6.51 9.57 10.21
CA ASN A 318 5.31 9.33 9.39
C ASN A 318 4.31 8.45 10.15
N TRP A 319 4.79 7.36 10.76
CA TRP A 319 4.00 6.53 11.68
C TRP A 319 3.48 7.31 12.87
N MET A 320 4.34 8.12 13.48
CA MET A 320 4.04 8.90 14.66
C MET A 320 2.89 9.87 14.42
N VAL A 321 2.86 10.57 13.29
CA VAL A 321 1.81 11.56 13.01
C VAL A 321 0.46 10.91 12.77
N TYR A 322 0.37 9.76 12.07
CA TYR A 322 -0.89 8.98 12.00
C TYR A 322 -1.41 8.60 13.40
N ALA A 323 -0.52 8.17 14.29
CA ALA A 323 -0.89 7.82 15.66
C ALA A 323 -1.27 9.04 16.52
N LEU A 324 -0.64 10.19 16.31
CA LEU A 324 -1.02 11.46 16.95
C LEU A 324 -2.41 11.91 16.49
N ASN A 325 -2.75 11.67 15.23
CA ASN A 325 -4.08 11.91 14.66
C ASN A 325 -5.13 10.86 15.10
N GLY A 326 -4.76 9.94 16.00
CA GLY A 326 -5.70 9.04 16.67
C GLY A 326 -5.89 7.68 16.01
N ALA A 327 -5.03 7.28 15.06
CA ALA A 327 -5.06 5.94 14.48
C ALA A 327 -4.96 4.86 15.57
N GLU A 328 -5.75 3.79 15.40
CA GLU A 328 -5.71 2.57 16.21
C GLU A 328 -5.03 1.44 15.44
N ILE A 329 -5.15 1.45 14.11
CA ILE A 329 -4.52 0.54 13.16
C ILE A 329 -3.84 1.37 12.09
N ILE A 330 -2.57 1.09 11.77
CA ILE A 330 -1.87 1.70 10.64
C ILE A 330 -1.50 0.61 9.64
N PHE A 331 -2.08 0.67 8.45
CA PHE A 331 -1.77 -0.22 7.36
C PHE A 331 -0.53 0.26 6.60
N ASN A 332 0.32 -0.67 6.19
CA ASN A 332 1.52 -0.41 5.42
C ASN A 332 1.56 -1.30 4.17
N PRO A 333 0.75 -0.96 3.15
CA PRO A 333 0.83 -1.61 1.85
C PRO A 333 2.16 -1.25 1.18
N SER A 334 2.89 -2.27 0.77
CA SER A 334 4.24 -2.15 0.22
C SER A 334 4.43 -3.04 -1.00
N ALA A 335 5.37 -2.66 -1.85
CA ALA A 335 6.04 -3.55 -2.79
C ALA A 335 7.55 -3.35 -2.61
N THR A 336 8.25 -4.37 -2.12
CA THR A 336 9.71 -4.31 -1.92
C THR A 336 10.34 -5.68 -2.11
N VAL A 337 11.56 -5.71 -2.65
CA VAL A 337 12.26 -6.94 -3.04
C VAL A 337 13.28 -7.37 -1.99
N ASN A 338 13.75 -8.61 -2.12
CA ASN A 338 14.75 -9.22 -1.25
C ASN A 338 16.10 -8.47 -1.24
N GLY A 339 17.04 -8.94 -0.41
CA GLY A 339 18.32 -8.28 -0.18
C GLY A 339 18.26 -7.36 1.05
N LEU A 340 18.78 -6.14 0.95
CA LEU A 340 18.88 -5.23 2.11
C LEU A 340 17.51 -4.91 2.73
N SER A 341 16.45 -4.80 1.93
CA SER A 341 15.13 -4.43 2.44
C SER A 341 14.51 -5.50 3.34
N GLU A 342 14.79 -6.77 3.13
CA GLU A 342 14.10 -7.85 3.84
C GLU A 342 14.51 -7.89 5.32
N ALA A 343 15.78 -7.59 5.62
CA ALA A 343 16.28 -7.48 6.99
C ALA A 343 15.57 -6.38 7.81
N LEU A 344 15.04 -5.34 7.16
CA LEU A 344 14.32 -4.25 7.82
C LEU A 344 12.85 -4.59 8.09
N TRP A 345 12.27 -5.51 7.31
CA TRP A 345 10.83 -5.77 7.27
C TRP A 345 10.23 -6.14 8.62
N SER A 346 10.91 -7.00 9.38
CA SER A 346 10.45 -7.47 10.69
C SER A 346 10.65 -6.45 11.81
N ILE A 347 11.35 -5.35 11.53
CA ILE A 347 11.77 -4.34 12.51
C ILE A 347 10.87 -3.11 12.44
N GLU A 348 10.71 -2.50 11.26
CA GLU A 348 10.21 -1.12 11.14
C GLU A 348 8.73 -0.98 11.52
N ALA A 349 7.84 -1.78 10.92
CA ALA A 349 6.43 -1.74 11.25
C ALA A 349 6.17 -2.23 12.68
N ARG A 350 6.90 -3.26 13.14
CA ARG A 350 6.83 -3.72 14.53
C ARG A 350 7.26 -2.63 15.53
N ASN A 351 8.34 -1.91 15.25
CA ASN A 351 8.77 -0.77 16.05
C ASN A 351 7.71 0.33 16.06
N ALA A 352 7.09 0.62 14.91
CA ALA A 352 6.01 1.59 14.82
C ALA A 352 4.80 1.21 15.69
N ALA A 353 4.41 -0.06 15.75
CA ALA A 353 3.36 -0.55 16.64
C ALA A 353 3.68 -0.27 18.12
N ILE A 354 4.91 -0.61 18.53
CA ILE A 354 5.41 -0.42 19.91
C ILE A 354 5.48 1.07 20.27
N ALA A 355 6.19 1.87 19.47
CA ALA A 355 6.47 3.27 19.77
C ALA A 355 5.19 4.15 19.79
N ASN A 356 4.14 3.70 19.10
CA ASN A 356 2.91 4.46 18.96
C ASN A 356 1.70 3.87 19.68
N HIS A 357 1.84 2.66 20.23
CA HIS A 357 0.76 1.90 20.86
C HIS A 357 -0.47 1.76 19.94
N VAL A 358 -0.21 1.26 18.74
CA VAL A 358 -1.20 0.98 17.68
C VAL A 358 -0.94 -0.40 17.11
N TYR A 359 -1.93 -0.97 16.43
CA TYR A 359 -1.67 -2.10 15.55
C TYR A 359 -1.02 -1.61 14.25
N THR A 360 -0.10 -2.39 13.71
CA THR A 360 0.43 -2.15 12.35
C THR A 360 0.24 -3.38 11.48
N VAL A 361 -0.08 -3.16 10.21
CA VAL A 361 -0.36 -4.24 9.25
C VAL A 361 0.59 -4.08 8.07
N ALA A 362 1.70 -4.82 8.07
CA ALA A 362 2.70 -4.76 7.02
C ALA A 362 2.33 -5.76 5.92
N ILE A 363 2.17 -5.28 4.68
CA ILE A 363 1.74 -6.08 3.54
C ILE A 363 2.74 -5.89 2.42
N ASN A 364 3.34 -6.97 1.94
CA ASN A 364 4.23 -6.93 0.78
C ASN A 364 3.69 -7.80 -0.34
N ARG A 365 3.99 -7.39 -1.57
CA ARG A 365 3.82 -8.18 -2.77
C ARG A 365 4.59 -9.50 -2.70
N VAL A 366 4.19 -10.48 -3.51
CA VAL A 366 4.92 -11.75 -3.70
C VAL A 366 5.28 -12.00 -5.16
N GLY A 367 6.31 -12.80 -5.39
CA GLY A 367 6.70 -13.28 -6.73
C GLY A 367 7.75 -12.42 -7.41
N SER A 368 8.01 -12.71 -8.68
CA SER A 368 8.96 -11.97 -9.51
C SER A 368 8.28 -11.51 -10.79
N GLU A 369 8.61 -10.30 -11.21
CA GLU A 369 8.04 -9.66 -12.38
C GLU A 369 9.16 -9.39 -13.40
N VAL A 370 8.90 -9.75 -14.66
CA VAL A 370 9.83 -9.63 -15.79
C VAL A 370 9.23 -8.69 -16.81
N PHE A 371 10.00 -7.73 -17.32
CA PHE A 371 9.57 -6.69 -18.25
C PHE A 371 10.16 -6.89 -19.65
N GLU A 372 9.48 -6.36 -20.67
CA GLU A 372 9.88 -6.53 -22.08
C GLU A 372 11.24 -5.91 -22.37
N HIS A 373 11.46 -4.67 -21.97
CA HIS A 373 12.72 -3.97 -22.17
C HIS A 373 13.63 -4.10 -20.95
N PRO A 374 14.95 -4.27 -21.14
CA PRO A 374 15.88 -4.34 -20.03
C PRO A 374 16.08 -2.94 -19.42
N PHE A 375 16.26 -2.90 -18.10
CA PHE A 375 16.55 -1.67 -17.34
C PHE A 375 17.77 -1.88 -16.44
N THR A 376 18.24 -0.80 -15.80
CA THR A 376 19.40 -0.83 -14.90
C THR A 376 19.03 -0.31 -13.51
N SER A 377 19.59 -0.93 -12.48
CA SER A 377 19.33 -0.61 -11.06
C SER A 377 20.19 0.50 -10.49
N GLY A 378 21.05 1.13 -11.28
CA GLY A 378 21.99 2.16 -10.79
C GLY A 378 23.12 1.62 -9.91
N ASP A 379 23.41 0.32 -9.95
CA ASP A 379 24.43 -0.37 -9.16
C ASP A 379 25.64 -0.84 -9.99
N LYS A 380 25.76 -0.34 -11.24
CA LYS A 380 26.78 -0.70 -12.24
C LYS A 380 26.71 -2.13 -12.77
N LYS A 381 25.67 -2.91 -12.43
CA LYS A 381 25.45 -4.23 -13.04
C LYS A 381 24.86 -4.10 -14.46
N PRO A 382 24.95 -5.17 -15.28
CA PRO A 382 24.35 -5.18 -16.61
C PRO A 382 22.83 -4.93 -16.59
N PRO A 383 22.27 -4.42 -17.70
CA PRO A 383 20.83 -4.35 -17.88
C PRO A 383 20.17 -5.73 -17.77
N HIS A 384 18.96 -5.78 -17.23
CA HIS A 384 18.22 -7.01 -17.00
C HIS A 384 16.71 -6.76 -17.09
N HIS A 385 15.94 -7.83 -17.21
CA HIS A 385 14.48 -7.77 -17.39
C HIS A 385 13.70 -8.01 -16.09
N THR A 386 14.30 -8.67 -15.10
CA THR A 386 13.64 -9.11 -13.87
C THR A 386 13.82 -8.10 -12.74
N PHE A 387 12.75 -7.51 -12.21
CA PHE A 387 12.84 -6.49 -11.15
C PHE A 387 13.43 -6.99 -9.83
N GLY A 388 13.18 -8.26 -9.51
CA GLY A 388 13.60 -8.87 -8.27
C GLY A 388 12.52 -9.78 -7.70
N HIS A 389 12.78 -10.35 -6.52
CA HIS A 389 11.82 -11.19 -5.84
C HIS A 389 11.15 -10.42 -4.70
N PHE A 390 9.85 -10.15 -4.86
CA PHE A 390 9.00 -9.67 -3.79
C PHE A 390 8.76 -10.81 -2.80
N TYR A 391 9.14 -10.57 -1.56
CA TYR A 391 9.27 -11.63 -0.54
C TYR A 391 8.06 -11.76 0.39
N GLY A 392 6.90 -11.19 0.09
CA GLY A 392 5.68 -11.34 0.90
C GLY A 392 5.92 -11.09 2.39
N SER A 393 5.80 -12.14 3.20
CA SER A 393 6.06 -12.04 4.65
C SER A 393 5.13 -11.04 5.34
N SER A 394 3.92 -10.86 4.82
CA SER A 394 2.94 -9.94 5.40
C SER A 394 2.60 -10.37 6.83
N TYR A 395 2.50 -9.41 7.76
CA TYR A 395 2.28 -9.68 9.18
C TYR A 395 1.54 -8.54 9.89
N ILE A 396 1.01 -8.84 11.08
CA ILE A 396 0.36 -7.87 11.96
C ILE A 396 1.14 -7.78 13.27
N ALA A 397 1.52 -6.57 13.67
CA ALA A 397 2.14 -6.30 14.97
C ALA A 397 1.19 -5.52 15.88
N ALA A 398 1.28 -5.84 17.17
CA ALA A 398 0.41 -5.32 18.21
C ALA A 398 1.10 -4.21 19.04
N PRO A 399 0.30 -3.37 19.73
CA PRO A 399 0.82 -2.34 20.63
C PRO A 399 1.77 -2.87 21.71
N ASP A 400 1.53 -4.08 22.22
CA ASP A 400 2.31 -4.72 23.30
C ASP A 400 3.64 -5.33 22.82
N GLY A 401 4.00 -5.15 21.54
CA GLY A 401 5.22 -5.67 20.93
C GLY A 401 5.11 -7.11 20.43
N SER A 402 3.99 -7.80 20.69
CA SER A 402 3.71 -9.09 20.06
C SER A 402 3.39 -8.93 18.57
N ARG A 403 3.58 -9.97 17.76
CA ARG A 403 3.22 -9.97 16.34
C ARG A 403 2.86 -11.36 15.84
N THR A 404 2.13 -11.41 14.74
CA THR A 404 1.88 -12.65 14.01
C THR A 404 3.16 -13.17 13.34
N PRO A 405 3.22 -14.48 13.09
CA PRO A 405 4.02 -15.04 12.02
C PRO A 405 3.80 -14.29 10.69
N GLY A 406 4.81 -14.32 9.82
CA GLY A 406 4.67 -13.83 8.46
C GLY A 406 3.95 -14.84 7.56
N LEU A 407 3.20 -14.35 6.57
CA LEU A 407 2.79 -15.18 5.44
C LEU A 407 4.01 -15.64 4.63
N SER A 408 3.79 -16.58 3.70
CA SER A 408 4.85 -17.07 2.83
C SER A 408 5.60 -15.97 2.08
N ARG A 409 6.87 -16.24 1.80
CA ARG A 409 7.70 -15.41 0.92
C ARG A 409 7.37 -15.56 -0.55
N THR A 410 6.77 -16.68 -0.93
CA THR A 410 6.64 -17.10 -2.33
C THR A 410 5.20 -17.40 -2.75
N ARG A 411 4.27 -17.55 -1.79
CA ARG A 411 2.87 -17.87 -2.05
C ARG A 411 1.95 -16.67 -1.82
N GLU A 412 0.90 -16.60 -2.61
CA GLU A 412 -0.23 -15.69 -2.38
C GLU A 412 -0.94 -16.08 -1.08
N GLY A 413 -1.59 -15.13 -0.42
CA GLY A 413 -2.28 -15.45 0.81
C GLY A 413 -3.06 -14.31 1.46
N VAL A 414 -3.91 -14.73 2.39
CA VAL A 414 -4.76 -13.92 3.25
C VAL A 414 -4.36 -14.20 4.70
N LEU A 415 -3.94 -13.17 5.42
CA LEU A 415 -3.69 -13.21 6.86
C LEU A 415 -4.83 -12.52 7.58
N ILE A 416 -5.45 -13.20 8.54
CA ILE A 416 -6.52 -12.65 9.39
C ILE A 416 -6.04 -12.58 10.83
N ALA A 417 -6.31 -11.46 11.49
CA ALA A 417 -6.16 -11.35 12.93
C ALA A 417 -7.41 -10.79 13.59
N ASP A 418 -7.96 -11.52 14.58
CA ASP A 418 -8.96 -11.01 15.52
C ASP A 418 -8.24 -10.24 16.63
N VAL A 419 -8.38 -8.92 16.63
CA VAL A 419 -7.70 -8.03 17.56
C VAL A 419 -8.70 -7.26 18.43
N ASP A 420 -8.35 -7.01 19.69
CA ASP A 420 -9.10 -6.08 20.54
C ASP A 420 -8.45 -4.69 20.55
N LEU A 421 -9.15 -3.69 19.99
CA LEU A 421 -8.65 -2.31 19.93
C LEU A 421 -8.43 -1.66 21.30
N ASN A 422 -9.01 -2.21 22.38
CA ASN A 422 -8.73 -1.75 23.74
C ASN A 422 -7.26 -1.95 24.15
N LEU A 423 -6.53 -2.90 23.53
CA LEU A 423 -5.10 -3.10 23.80
C LEU A 423 -4.28 -1.83 23.55
N CYS A 424 -4.66 -1.02 22.54
CA CYS A 424 -3.99 0.25 22.27
C CYS A 424 -4.00 1.19 23.48
N ARG A 425 -5.14 1.28 24.20
CA ARG A 425 -5.23 2.10 25.42
C ARG A 425 -4.49 1.45 26.58
N GLN A 426 -4.67 0.16 26.80
CA GLN A 426 -4.03 -0.55 27.91
C GLN A 426 -2.50 -0.43 27.86
N THR A 427 -1.92 -0.57 26.67
CA THR A 427 -0.48 -0.38 26.50
C THR A 427 -0.06 1.09 26.67
N LYS A 428 -0.85 2.05 26.17
CA LYS A 428 -0.60 3.50 26.40
C LYS A 428 -0.53 3.83 27.89
N ASP A 429 -1.47 3.31 28.67
CA ASP A 429 -1.57 3.58 30.10
C ASP A 429 -0.46 2.88 30.90
N SER A 430 -0.09 1.64 30.51
CA SER A 430 0.94 0.87 31.19
C SER A 430 2.36 1.37 30.94
N TRP A 431 2.67 1.83 29.72
CA TRP A 431 4.04 2.25 29.34
C TRP A 431 4.23 3.76 29.31
N GLY A 432 3.15 4.52 29.10
CA GLY A 432 3.18 5.98 29.17
C GLY A 432 3.98 6.67 28.06
N PHE A 433 4.27 6.04 26.91
CA PHE A 433 5.10 6.69 25.88
C PHE A 433 4.43 7.96 25.36
N LYS A 434 3.12 7.95 25.07
CA LYS A 434 2.38 9.16 24.65
C LYS A 434 2.43 10.27 25.71
N MET A 435 2.41 9.92 27.00
CA MET A 435 2.52 10.88 28.10
C MET A 435 3.92 11.50 28.17
N THR A 436 4.97 10.75 27.85
CA THR A 436 6.38 11.17 27.96
C THR A 436 7.00 11.62 26.63
N GLN A 437 6.20 11.78 25.58
CA GLN A 437 6.67 12.07 24.22
C GLN A 437 7.31 13.45 24.02
N ARG A 438 7.08 14.42 24.93
CA ARG A 438 7.65 15.79 24.88
C ARG A 438 7.51 16.47 23.50
N LEU A 439 6.33 16.38 22.88
CA LEU A 439 6.10 16.85 21.50
C LEU A 439 6.51 18.31 21.27
N ALA A 440 6.29 19.22 22.22
CA ALA A 440 6.69 20.61 22.10
C ALA A 440 8.21 20.79 21.96
N LEU A 441 9.01 19.96 22.66
CA LEU A 441 10.46 19.96 22.54
C LEU A 441 10.88 19.53 21.13
N TYR A 442 10.34 18.40 20.65
CA TYR A 442 10.66 17.88 19.32
C TYR A 442 10.17 18.80 18.21
N GLY A 443 8.98 19.39 18.35
CA GLY A 443 8.45 20.38 17.41
C GLY A 443 9.41 21.54 17.22
N LYS A 444 9.84 22.18 18.32
CA LYS A 444 10.84 23.25 18.26
C LYS A 444 12.17 22.76 17.68
N ALA A 445 12.66 21.60 18.09
CA ALA A 445 13.94 21.06 17.62
C ALA A 445 13.93 20.78 16.11
N LEU A 446 12.86 20.18 15.58
CA LEU A 446 12.69 19.89 14.16
C LEU A 446 12.53 21.19 13.35
N THR A 447 11.75 22.15 13.84
CA THR A 447 11.64 23.48 13.21
C THR A 447 12.99 24.19 13.15
N ASP A 448 13.78 24.16 14.22
CA ASP A 448 15.11 24.75 14.25
C ASP A 448 16.06 24.00 13.28
N ALA A 449 15.99 22.67 13.23
CA ALA A 449 16.83 21.83 12.36
C ALA A 449 16.49 21.96 10.86
N ALA A 450 15.26 22.34 10.51
CA ALA A 450 14.81 22.51 9.13
C ALA A 450 15.28 23.84 8.50
N LYS A 451 15.89 24.74 9.27
CA LYS A 451 16.38 26.03 8.75
C LYS A 451 17.61 25.85 7.86
N PRO A 452 17.73 26.59 6.74
CA PRO A 452 18.89 26.48 5.84
C PRO A 452 20.24 26.77 6.51
N ASP A 453 20.26 27.59 7.55
CA ASP A 453 21.44 28.01 8.30
C ASP A 453 21.63 27.25 9.63
N TYR A 454 20.92 26.13 9.81
CA TYR A 454 20.99 25.34 11.05
C TYR A 454 22.42 24.89 11.35
N LYS A 455 22.89 25.20 12.56
CA LYS A 455 24.15 24.71 13.10
C LYS A 455 23.86 23.58 14.09
N PRO A 456 24.30 22.34 13.81
CA PRO A 456 24.14 21.24 14.74
C PRO A 456 24.76 21.57 16.10
N LYS A 457 24.04 21.22 17.18
CA LYS A 457 24.51 21.41 18.56
C LYS A 457 25.62 20.40 18.88
N MET A 458 26.85 20.70 18.43
CA MET A 458 28.05 19.91 18.70
C MET A 458 28.91 20.59 19.76
N ILE A 459 29.27 19.84 20.81
CA ILE A 459 30.23 20.27 21.83
C ILE A 459 31.59 19.69 21.44
N ARG A 460 32.63 20.53 21.38
CA ARG A 460 34.00 20.13 21.03
C ARG A 460 34.93 20.38 22.19
N GLU A 461 35.95 19.54 22.31
CA GLU A 461 37.12 19.82 23.14
C GLU A 461 37.85 21.05 22.55
N ILE A 462 38.21 22.00 23.42
CA ILE A 462 38.85 23.28 23.05
C ILE A 462 40.35 23.15 23.22
#